data_AF-A0A3G9GCL4-F1
#
_entry.id   AF-A0A3G9GCL4-F1
#
_cell.length_a   1.000
_cell.length_b   1.000
_cell.length_c   1.000
_cell.angle_alpha   90.00
_cell.angle_beta   90.00
_cell.angle_gamma   90.00
#
_symmetry.space_group_name_H-M   'P 1'
#
loop_
_entity.id
_entity.type
_entity.pdbx_description
1 polymer ?
#
loop_
_entity_poly.entity_id
_entity_poly.type
_entity_poly.pdbx_seq_one_letter_code
_entity_poly.pdbx_strand_id
1 'polypeptide(L)'
;MKRNAALGSGLLLCLASAAHAADLTPQQALLSLEGEWTGALEYRDYQSDKWFALPVSRTVKVLEDKTTVLETSRYDDGPKTGIVYIYGLSAFEPDGKTLASASFRKGKPASEDRETASLAKGATAENWTLYFDSTATDDNRPARIRITMAYKDNAYTTLKEIDFTDDATETWITRNRSHLKRVKP
;
A
#
# COMPACT_ATOMS: atom_id res chain seq x y z
N MET A 1 67.30 45.90 8.55
CA MET A 1 66.01 46.06 7.86
C MET A 1 65.08 44.91 8.24
N LYS A 2 63.95 45.21 8.89
CA LYS A 2 62.99 44.23 9.42
C LYS A 2 62.06 43.75 8.30
N ARG A 3 61.84 42.44 8.17
CA ARG A 3 60.80 41.85 7.31
C ARG A 3 59.76 41.20 8.22
N ASN A 4 58.56 41.77 8.25
CA ASN A 4 57.41 41.27 9.00
C ASN A 4 56.76 40.13 8.19
N ALA A 5 56.62 38.95 8.79
CA ALA A 5 55.79 37.87 8.27
C ALA A 5 54.38 38.02 8.88
N ALA A 6 53.37 38.24 8.04
CA ALA A 6 51.98 38.22 8.44
C ALA A 6 51.41 36.82 8.16
N LEU A 7 51.10 36.06 9.21
CA LEU A 7 50.30 34.83 9.13
C LEU A 7 48.81 35.23 9.03
N GLY A 8 48.22 35.07 7.86
CA GLY A 8 46.77 35.11 7.68
C GLY A 8 46.19 33.74 8.00
N SER A 9 45.49 33.61 9.14
CA SER A 9 44.65 32.44 9.44
C SER A 9 43.37 32.53 8.61
N GLY A 10 43.25 31.69 7.59
CA GLY A 10 42.00 31.48 6.86
C GLY A 10 41.05 30.60 7.67
N LEU A 11 39.94 31.17 8.12
CA LEU A 11 38.85 30.44 8.76
C LEU A 11 38.02 29.74 7.68
N LEU A 12 38.20 28.42 7.51
CA LEU A 12 37.32 27.59 6.68
C LEU A 12 35.96 27.41 7.39
N LEU A 13 34.91 28.07 6.89
CA LEU A 13 33.53 27.75 7.23
C LEU A 13 33.11 26.47 6.50
N CYS A 14 33.12 25.34 7.21
CA CYS A 14 32.43 24.13 6.77
C CYS A 14 30.91 24.36 6.88
N LEU A 15 30.27 24.70 5.76
CA LEU A 15 28.81 24.64 5.62
C LEU A 15 28.40 23.16 5.64
N ALA A 16 28.04 22.65 6.81
CA ALA A 16 27.36 21.37 6.92
C ALA A 16 25.95 21.52 6.34
N SER A 17 25.77 21.16 5.08
CA SER A 17 24.44 21.00 4.49
C SER A 17 23.75 19.85 5.22
N ALA A 18 22.82 20.18 6.13
CA ALA A 18 21.90 19.20 6.67
C ALA A 18 21.04 18.68 5.51
N ALA A 19 21.40 17.51 4.98
CA ALA A 19 20.55 16.80 4.04
C ALA A 19 19.22 16.53 4.75
N HIS A 20 18.17 17.25 4.35
CA HIS A 20 16.81 16.87 4.71
C HIS A 20 16.63 15.46 4.15
N ALA A 21 16.36 14.48 5.01
CA ALA A 21 15.82 13.22 4.54
C ALA A 21 14.55 13.58 3.75
N ALA A 22 14.52 13.22 2.46
CA ALA A 22 13.34 13.46 1.65
C ALA A 22 12.16 12.73 2.30
N ASP A 23 11.02 13.41 2.43
CA ASP A 23 9.80 12.80 2.95
C ASP A 23 9.45 11.58 2.09
N LEU A 24 9.07 10.48 2.76
CA LEU A 24 8.63 9.25 2.09
C LEU A 24 7.49 9.59 1.13
N THR A 25 7.55 9.11 -0.10
CA THR A 25 6.45 9.25 -1.05
C THR A 25 5.50 8.06 -0.99
N PRO A 26 4.23 8.19 -1.43
CA PRO A 26 3.33 7.05 -1.54
C PRO A 26 3.89 5.89 -2.37
N GLN A 27 4.60 6.20 -3.45
CA GLN A 27 5.27 5.21 -4.28
C GLN A 27 6.38 4.49 -3.52
N GLN A 28 7.25 5.22 -2.79
CA GLN A 28 8.30 4.59 -1.98
C GLN A 28 7.72 3.69 -0.88
N ALA A 29 6.61 4.11 -0.25
CA ALA A 29 5.88 3.28 0.70
C ALA A 29 5.39 1.98 0.04
N LEU A 30 4.73 2.04 -1.12
CA LEU A 30 4.26 0.86 -1.84
C LEU A 30 5.42 -0.07 -2.26
N LEU A 31 6.51 0.48 -2.80
CA LEU A 31 7.68 -0.29 -3.22
C LEU A 31 8.39 -0.98 -2.03
N SER A 32 8.30 -0.43 -0.81
CA SER A 32 8.86 -1.04 0.40
C SER A 32 8.21 -2.39 0.77
N LEU A 33 7.07 -2.73 0.16
CA LEU A 33 6.39 -4.00 0.35
C LEU A 33 7.02 -5.16 -0.41
N GLU A 34 8.04 -4.94 -1.26
CA GLU A 34 8.73 -6.02 -1.98
C GLU A 34 9.14 -7.15 -1.03
N GLY A 35 8.83 -8.39 -1.40
CA GLY A 35 9.15 -9.59 -0.63
C GLY A 35 7.99 -10.57 -0.48
N GLU A 36 8.17 -11.54 0.40
CA GLU A 36 7.20 -12.59 0.70
C GLU A 36 6.48 -12.34 2.02
N TRP A 37 5.20 -12.65 2.04
CA TRP A 37 4.28 -12.33 3.13
C TRP A 37 3.34 -13.49 3.41
N THR A 38 3.00 -13.67 4.68
CA THR A 38 1.97 -14.63 5.11
C THR A 38 1.11 -14.04 6.20
N GLY A 39 -0.12 -14.52 6.30
CA GLY A 39 -1.03 -14.10 7.35
C GLY A 39 -2.46 -14.46 7.03
N ALA A 40 -3.39 -13.54 7.26
CA ALA A 40 -4.81 -13.77 7.07
C ALA A 40 -5.45 -12.71 6.17
N LEU A 41 -6.35 -13.15 5.30
CA LEU A 41 -7.37 -12.35 4.66
C LEU A 41 -8.68 -12.60 5.42
N GLU A 42 -9.27 -11.53 5.94
CA GLU A 42 -10.55 -11.58 6.62
C GLU A 42 -11.58 -10.79 5.81
N TYR A 43 -12.78 -11.35 5.66
CA TYR A 43 -13.88 -10.71 4.97
C TYR A 43 -15.18 -10.89 5.73
N ARG A 44 -16.07 -9.91 5.57
CA ARG A 44 -17.41 -9.92 6.15
C ARG A 44 -18.41 -10.37 5.11
N ASP A 45 -19.14 -11.44 5.41
CA ASP A 45 -20.16 -11.98 4.52
C ASP A 45 -21.37 -11.04 4.40
N TYR A 46 -21.86 -10.80 3.18
CA TYR A 46 -22.94 -9.83 2.94
C TYR A 46 -24.30 -10.28 3.49
N GLN A 47 -24.52 -11.59 3.65
CA GLN A 47 -25.80 -12.12 4.10
C GLN A 47 -25.88 -12.22 5.62
N SER A 48 -24.82 -12.73 6.24
CA SER A 48 -24.77 -13.04 7.66
C SER A 48 -24.04 -12.00 8.50
N ASP A 49 -23.32 -11.08 7.85
CA ASP A 49 -22.55 -10.01 8.50
C ASP A 49 -21.42 -10.53 9.43
N LYS A 50 -21.08 -11.81 9.30
CA LYS A 50 -20.04 -12.49 10.07
C LYS A 50 -18.68 -12.38 9.41
N TRP A 51 -17.64 -12.36 10.25
CA TRP A 51 -16.25 -12.43 9.82
C TRP A 51 -15.83 -13.85 9.51
N PHE A 52 -15.13 -14.01 8.40
CA PHE A 52 -14.42 -15.21 7.99
C PHE A 52 -12.96 -14.88 7.79
N ALA A 53 -12.08 -15.81 8.13
CA ALA A 53 -10.63 -15.67 8.01
C ALA A 53 -10.06 -16.81 7.17
N LEU A 54 -9.25 -16.46 6.17
CA LEU A 54 -8.53 -17.41 5.32
C LEU A 54 -7.03 -17.16 5.44
N PRO A 55 -6.21 -18.20 5.71
CA PRO A 55 -4.77 -18.08 5.58
C PRO A 55 -4.40 -17.69 4.16
N VAL A 56 -3.56 -16.66 4.03
CA VAL A 56 -3.12 -16.13 2.74
C VAL A 56 -1.60 -16.04 2.70
N SER A 57 -1.04 -16.34 1.54
CA SER A 57 0.36 -16.06 1.20
C SER A 57 0.38 -15.04 0.08
N ARG A 58 1.37 -14.15 0.10
CA ARG A 58 1.50 -13.08 -0.88
C ARG A 58 2.95 -12.82 -1.22
N THR A 59 3.24 -12.69 -2.51
CA THR A 59 4.52 -12.22 -3.02
C THR A 59 4.31 -10.87 -3.66
N VAL A 60 5.16 -9.91 -3.31
CA VAL A 60 5.21 -8.58 -3.91
C VAL A 60 6.55 -8.46 -4.60
N LYS A 61 6.55 -8.15 -5.90
CA LYS A 61 7.76 -7.99 -6.70
C LYS A 61 7.75 -6.60 -7.34
N VAL A 62 8.85 -5.86 -7.21
CA VAL A 62 9.06 -4.65 -8.01
C VAL A 62 9.60 -5.07 -9.37
N LEU A 63 8.97 -4.60 -10.44
CA LEU A 63 9.34 -4.96 -11.80
C LEU A 63 10.58 -4.20 -12.29
N GLU A 64 11.02 -4.51 -13.50
CA GLU A 64 12.29 -4.05 -14.06
C GLU A 64 12.35 -2.52 -14.22
N ASP A 65 11.21 -1.88 -14.43
CA ASP A 65 11.05 -0.42 -14.50
C ASP A 65 11.22 0.29 -13.15
N LYS A 66 11.32 -0.47 -12.04
CA LYS A 66 11.49 0.03 -10.66
C LYS A 66 10.32 0.86 -10.14
N THR A 67 9.19 0.86 -10.83
CA THR A 67 8.00 1.63 -10.46
C THR A 67 6.74 0.78 -10.39
N THR A 68 6.66 -0.27 -11.21
CA THR A 68 5.51 -1.17 -11.25
C THR A 68 5.68 -2.31 -10.24
N VAL A 69 4.59 -2.61 -9.54
CA VAL A 69 4.52 -3.69 -8.55
C VAL A 69 3.63 -4.81 -9.08
N LEU A 70 4.15 -6.03 -9.07
CA LEU A 70 3.39 -7.27 -9.24
C LEU A 70 3.11 -7.88 -7.86
N GLU A 71 1.84 -8.00 -7.51
CA GLU A 71 1.38 -8.75 -6.35
C GLU A 71 0.81 -10.09 -6.80
N THR A 72 1.19 -11.18 -6.14
CA THR A 72 0.53 -12.48 -6.28
C THR A 72 0.00 -12.91 -4.92
N SER A 73 -1.31 -13.06 -4.80
CA SER A 73 -1.98 -13.56 -3.60
C SER A 73 -2.47 -14.99 -3.81
N ARG A 74 -2.33 -15.84 -2.80
CA ARG A 74 -2.76 -17.25 -2.81
C ARG A 74 -3.45 -17.61 -1.50
N TYR A 75 -4.63 -18.24 -1.58
CA TYR A 75 -5.33 -18.81 -0.43
C TYR A 75 -6.17 -20.03 -0.84
N ASP A 76 -6.52 -20.88 0.13
CA ASP A 76 -7.43 -22.01 -0.06
C ASP A 76 -8.86 -21.58 0.30
N ASP A 77 -9.77 -21.65 -0.67
CA ASP A 77 -11.18 -21.27 -0.53
C ASP A 77 -12.08 -22.51 -0.41
N GLY A 78 -11.54 -23.57 0.19
CA GLY A 78 -12.24 -24.78 0.58
C GLY A 78 -12.49 -25.76 -0.57
N PRO A 79 -13.15 -26.90 -0.30
CA PRO A 79 -13.23 -28.03 -1.24
C PRO A 79 -13.99 -27.72 -2.53
N LYS A 80 -14.87 -26.72 -2.55
CA LYS A 80 -15.64 -26.34 -3.74
C LYS A 80 -14.84 -25.46 -4.69
N THR A 81 -14.12 -24.47 -4.17
CA THR A 81 -13.37 -23.49 -4.97
C THR A 81 -11.92 -23.92 -5.18
N GLY A 82 -11.33 -24.57 -4.18
CA GLY A 82 -9.93 -24.96 -4.14
C GLY A 82 -8.99 -23.76 -3.95
N ILE A 83 -7.76 -23.92 -4.43
CA ILE A 83 -6.75 -22.87 -4.33
C ILE A 83 -7.06 -21.72 -5.29
N VAL A 84 -7.17 -20.52 -4.73
CA VAL A 84 -7.34 -19.27 -5.45
C VAL A 84 -5.99 -18.58 -5.62
N TYR A 85 -5.75 -18.07 -6.83
CA TYR A 85 -4.66 -17.15 -7.15
C TYR A 85 -5.25 -15.84 -7.66
N ILE A 86 -4.69 -14.73 -7.19
CA ILE A 86 -4.97 -13.39 -7.69
C ILE A 86 -3.64 -12.76 -8.08
N TYR A 87 -3.55 -12.28 -9.31
CA TYR A 87 -2.41 -11.53 -9.83
C TYR A 87 -2.83 -10.07 -9.96
N GLY A 88 -2.12 -9.18 -9.29
CA GLY A 88 -2.34 -7.74 -9.33
C GLY A 88 -1.13 -7.01 -9.89
N LEU A 89 -1.35 -6.05 -10.78
CA LEU A 89 -0.34 -5.07 -11.19
C LEU A 89 -0.76 -3.70 -10.70
N SER A 90 0.19 -2.92 -10.21
CA SER A 90 -0.09 -1.54 -9.78
C SER A 90 1.11 -0.63 -10.01
N ALA A 91 0.84 0.62 -10.33
CA ALA A 91 1.84 1.68 -10.45
C ALA A 91 1.18 3.04 -10.19
N PHE A 92 1.95 3.98 -9.65
CA PHE A 92 1.50 5.36 -9.56
C PHE A 92 1.51 6.01 -10.95
N GLU A 93 0.44 6.75 -11.26
CA GLU A 93 0.39 7.61 -12.45
C GLU A 93 1.37 8.80 -12.30
N PRO A 94 1.68 9.55 -13.37
CA PRO A 94 2.68 10.63 -13.33
C PRO A 94 2.41 11.76 -12.33
N ASP A 95 1.18 11.87 -11.81
CA ASP A 95 0.81 12.84 -10.77
C ASP A 95 1.36 12.48 -9.37
N GLY A 96 1.88 11.26 -9.19
CA GLY A 96 2.41 10.73 -7.93
C GLY A 96 1.36 10.52 -6.85
N LYS A 97 0.07 10.60 -7.19
CA LYS A 97 -1.07 10.55 -6.25
C LYS A 97 -2.11 9.52 -6.66
N THR A 98 -2.23 9.19 -7.93
CA THR A 98 -3.20 8.21 -8.41
C THR A 98 -2.51 6.86 -8.53
N LEU A 99 -2.95 5.86 -7.76
CA LEU A 99 -2.55 4.47 -7.96
C LEU A 99 -3.48 3.85 -9.00
N ALA A 100 -2.93 3.49 -10.15
CA ALA A 100 -3.62 2.66 -11.12
C ALA A 100 -3.30 1.19 -10.84
N SER A 101 -4.32 0.33 -10.87
CA SER A 101 -4.14 -1.10 -10.67
C SER A 101 -5.06 -1.94 -11.55
N ALA A 102 -4.65 -3.18 -11.81
CA ALA A 102 -5.45 -4.17 -12.49
C ALA A 102 -5.26 -5.54 -11.82
N SER A 103 -6.34 -6.34 -11.76
CA SER A 103 -6.29 -7.66 -11.13
C SER A 103 -6.93 -8.76 -11.97
N PHE A 104 -6.37 -9.96 -11.87
CA PHE A 104 -6.83 -11.15 -12.59
C PHE A 104 -7.01 -12.32 -11.63
N ARG A 105 -8.17 -12.97 -11.72
CA ARG A 105 -8.50 -14.20 -11.00
C ARG A 105 -9.17 -15.19 -11.95
N LYS A 106 -8.75 -16.46 -11.91
CA LYS A 106 -9.33 -17.52 -12.74
C LYS A 106 -10.86 -17.54 -12.62
N GLY A 107 -11.55 -17.52 -13.77
CA GLY A 107 -13.01 -17.60 -13.83
C GLY A 107 -13.75 -16.34 -13.39
N LYS A 108 -13.06 -15.21 -13.24
CA LYS A 108 -13.64 -13.89 -12.99
C LYS A 108 -13.18 -12.90 -14.08
N PRO A 109 -14.00 -11.88 -14.41
CA PRO A 109 -13.54 -10.75 -15.21
C PRO A 109 -12.32 -10.08 -14.55
N ALA A 110 -11.45 -9.49 -15.37
CA ALA A 110 -10.39 -8.63 -14.85
C ALA A 110 -11.00 -7.39 -14.18
N SER A 111 -10.34 -6.86 -13.15
CA SER A 111 -10.65 -5.54 -12.59
C SER A 111 -9.60 -4.53 -13.02
N GLU A 112 -10.02 -3.28 -13.11
CA GLU A 112 -9.17 -2.11 -13.27
C GLU A 112 -9.67 -1.05 -12.30
N ASP A 113 -8.76 -0.50 -11.50
CA ASP A 113 -9.09 0.41 -10.42
C ASP A 113 -8.13 1.60 -10.45
N ARG A 114 -8.65 2.80 -10.10
CA ARG A 114 -7.86 4.01 -9.87
C ARG A 114 -8.23 4.58 -8.52
N GLU A 115 -7.22 4.79 -7.68
CA GLU A 115 -7.41 5.24 -6.31
C GLU A 115 -6.53 6.47 -6.06
N THR A 116 -7.10 7.49 -5.40
CA THR A 116 -6.31 8.63 -4.94
C THR A 116 -5.62 8.23 -3.64
N ALA A 117 -4.30 8.22 -3.66
CA ALA A 117 -3.46 7.87 -2.53
C ALA A 117 -2.97 9.11 -1.77
N SER A 118 -2.92 8.99 -0.45
CA SER A 118 -2.24 9.94 0.42
C SER A 118 -1.45 9.21 1.50
N LEU A 119 -0.39 9.85 1.98
CA LEU A 119 0.48 9.30 3.02
C LEU A 119 0.25 10.04 4.34
N ALA A 120 0.20 9.29 5.44
CA ALA A 120 0.11 9.86 6.77
C ALA A 120 1.28 10.81 7.07
N LYS A 121 0.98 11.90 7.77
CA LYS A 121 2.00 12.85 8.23
C LYS A 121 3.00 12.18 9.17
N GLY A 122 4.29 12.42 8.95
CA GLY A 122 5.37 11.85 9.77
C GLY A 122 5.70 10.38 9.44
N ALA A 123 5.22 9.87 8.31
CA ALA A 123 5.61 8.56 7.81
C ALA A 123 7.13 8.45 7.58
N THR A 124 7.69 7.30 7.94
CA THR A 124 9.09 6.92 7.70
C THR A 124 9.15 5.61 6.94
N ALA A 125 10.34 5.23 6.45
CA ALA A 125 10.52 3.96 5.73
C ALA A 125 10.15 2.72 6.59
N GLU A 126 10.25 2.84 7.93
CA GLU A 126 9.97 1.77 8.88
C GLU A 126 8.54 1.79 9.43
N ASN A 127 7.83 2.89 9.28
CA ASN A 127 6.48 3.08 9.81
C ASN A 127 5.69 4.09 8.97
N TRP A 128 4.72 3.61 8.21
CA TRP A 128 3.91 4.45 7.35
C TRP A 128 2.47 3.97 7.27
N THR A 129 1.57 4.87 6.87
CA THR A 129 0.18 4.53 6.56
C THR A 129 -0.22 5.23 5.27
N LEU A 130 -0.66 4.45 4.29
CA LEU A 130 -1.27 4.90 3.06
C LEU A 130 -2.80 4.87 3.20
N TYR A 131 -3.44 5.90 2.68
CA TYR A 131 -4.88 5.98 2.51
C TYR A 131 -5.18 6.02 1.02
N PHE A 132 -6.10 5.20 0.58
CA PHE A 132 -6.59 5.17 -0.80
C PHE A 132 -8.09 5.46 -0.79
N ASP A 133 -8.52 6.42 -1.59
CA ASP A 133 -9.92 6.78 -1.77
C ASP A 133 -10.31 6.58 -3.24
N SER A 134 -11.49 5.98 -3.47
CA SER A 134 -12.05 5.79 -4.81
C SER A 134 -13.58 5.73 -4.79
N THR A 135 -14.17 5.75 -5.98
CA THR A 135 -15.59 5.46 -6.20
C THR A 135 -15.70 4.33 -7.20
N ALA A 136 -16.43 3.28 -6.85
CA ALA A 136 -16.59 2.09 -7.69
C ALA A 136 -17.92 1.40 -7.41
N THR A 137 -18.07 0.17 -7.90
CA THR A 137 -19.20 -0.70 -7.58
C THR A 137 -18.77 -1.74 -6.54
N ASP A 138 -19.56 -1.92 -5.49
CA ASP A 138 -19.41 -2.96 -4.48
C ASP A 138 -20.76 -3.66 -4.29
N ASP A 139 -20.79 -5.00 -4.31
CA ASP A 139 -22.05 -5.77 -4.27
C ASP A 139 -23.13 -5.32 -5.28
N ASN A 140 -22.69 -4.96 -6.49
CA ASN A 140 -23.54 -4.41 -7.56
C ASN A 140 -24.22 -3.07 -7.23
N ARG A 141 -23.71 -2.35 -6.23
CA ARG A 141 -24.17 -1.01 -5.83
C ARG A 141 -23.05 0.01 -5.93
N PRO A 142 -23.35 1.29 -6.24
CA PRO A 142 -22.34 2.33 -6.26
C PRO A 142 -21.85 2.62 -4.82
N ALA A 143 -20.53 2.73 -4.66
CA ALA A 143 -19.92 2.94 -3.35
C ALA A 143 -18.72 3.88 -3.43
N ARG A 144 -18.52 4.65 -2.35
CA ARG A 144 -17.22 5.21 -2.00
C ARG A 144 -16.43 4.11 -1.30
N ILE A 145 -15.15 3.99 -1.63
CA ILE A 145 -14.27 2.99 -1.06
C ILE A 145 -13.08 3.70 -0.43
N ARG A 146 -12.76 3.28 0.79
CA ARG A 146 -11.53 3.64 1.49
C ARG A 146 -10.71 2.38 1.72
N ILE A 147 -9.43 2.44 1.42
CA ILE A 147 -8.47 1.43 1.85
C ILE A 147 -7.42 2.12 2.71
N THR A 148 -7.29 1.68 3.96
CA THR A 148 -6.17 2.06 4.82
C THR A 148 -5.15 0.94 4.82
N MET A 149 -3.90 1.25 4.48
CA MET A 149 -2.79 0.32 4.52
C MET A 149 -1.72 0.83 5.48
N ALA A 150 -1.48 0.11 6.56
CA ALA A 150 -0.48 0.49 7.57
C ALA A 150 0.66 -0.53 7.59
N TYR A 151 1.91 -0.05 7.55
CA TYR A 151 3.12 -0.85 7.65
C TYR A 151 3.93 -0.44 8.87
N LYS A 152 4.35 -1.44 9.65
CA LYS A 152 5.23 -1.29 10.80
C LYS A 152 5.82 -2.65 11.20
N ASP A 153 7.06 -2.67 11.68
CA ASP A 153 7.69 -3.87 12.27
C ASP A 153 7.70 -5.09 11.32
N ASN A 154 7.97 -4.87 10.02
CA ASN A 154 7.90 -5.90 8.97
C ASN A 154 6.54 -6.62 8.89
N ALA A 155 5.48 -5.91 9.25
CA ALA A 155 4.11 -6.33 9.06
C ALA A 155 3.35 -5.21 8.35
N TYR A 156 2.34 -5.57 7.56
CA TYR A 156 1.35 -4.61 7.13
C TYR A 156 -0.06 -5.14 7.27
N THR A 157 -0.98 -4.19 7.32
CA THR A 157 -2.41 -4.46 7.35
C THR A 157 -3.08 -3.69 6.24
N THR A 158 -4.19 -4.22 5.74
CA THR A 158 -5.13 -3.46 4.91
C THR A 158 -6.50 -3.49 5.57
N LEU A 159 -7.25 -2.41 5.42
CA LEU A 159 -8.64 -2.29 5.85
C LEU A 159 -9.43 -1.63 4.73
N LYS A 160 -10.36 -2.37 4.14
CA LYS A 160 -11.33 -1.84 3.17
C LYS A 160 -12.63 -1.48 3.89
N GLU A 161 -13.03 -0.24 3.73
CA GLU A 161 -14.31 0.29 4.18
C GLU A 161 -15.07 0.83 2.98
N ILE A 162 -16.39 0.69 3.01
CA ILE A 162 -17.26 1.20 1.94
C ILE A 162 -18.39 2.03 2.53
N ASP A 163 -18.87 2.98 1.74
CA ASP A 163 -20.10 3.73 1.97
C ASP A 163 -20.92 3.67 0.68
N PHE A 164 -22.12 3.08 0.76
CA PHE A 164 -22.99 2.95 -0.41
C PHE A 164 -23.64 4.29 -0.72
N THR A 165 -23.39 4.83 -1.91
CA THR A 165 -23.80 6.21 -2.26
C THR A 165 -25.27 6.32 -2.63
N ASP A 166 -25.96 5.19 -2.77
CA ASP A 166 -27.40 5.08 -2.97
C ASP A 166 -28.19 4.92 -1.65
N ASP A 167 -27.52 4.84 -0.50
CA ASP A 167 -28.18 4.92 0.81
C ASP A 167 -28.51 6.38 1.19
N ALA A 168 -29.54 6.56 2.01
CA ALA A 168 -29.98 7.88 2.47
C ALA A 168 -28.99 8.54 3.44
N THR A 169 -28.12 7.75 4.08
CA THR A 169 -27.20 8.18 5.12
C THR A 169 -25.82 7.58 4.91
N GLU A 170 -24.79 8.42 4.98
CA GLU A 170 -23.40 7.98 4.94
C GLU A 170 -23.11 7.00 6.09
N THR A 171 -22.73 5.78 5.74
CA THR A 171 -22.44 4.70 6.69
C THR A 171 -21.23 3.92 6.22
N TRP A 172 -20.10 4.07 6.92
CA TRP A 172 -18.89 3.32 6.62
C TRP A 172 -18.96 1.90 7.19
N ILE A 173 -18.92 0.92 6.28
CA ILE A 173 -18.98 -0.51 6.58
C ILE A 173 -17.62 -1.12 6.27
N THR A 174 -17.01 -1.75 7.27
CA THR A 174 -15.82 -2.57 7.04
C THR A 174 -16.17 -3.83 6.26
N ARG A 175 -15.45 -4.08 5.16
CA ARG A 175 -15.67 -5.24 4.28
C ARG A 175 -14.58 -6.29 4.39
N ASN A 176 -13.35 -5.88 4.16
CA ASN A 176 -12.21 -6.78 4.10
C ASN A 176 -11.08 -6.20 4.93
N ARG A 177 -10.27 -7.07 5.53
CA ARG A 177 -8.99 -6.68 6.10
C ARG A 177 -7.96 -7.76 5.87
N SER A 178 -6.70 -7.37 5.87
CA SER A 178 -5.61 -8.34 5.89
C SER A 178 -4.62 -7.99 6.99
N HIS A 179 -3.99 -9.03 7.53
CA HIS A 179 -2.87 -8.91 8.45
C HIS A 179 -1.75 -9.78 7.91
N LEU A 180 -0.66 -9.16 7.47
CA LEU A 180 0.43 -9.81 6.77
C LEU A 180 1.74 -9.54 7.50
N LYS A 181 2.53 -10.59 7.67
CA LYS A 181 3.89 -10.52 8.20
C LYS A 181 4.86 -10.99 7.15
N ARG A 182 5.99 -10.29 7.05
CA ARG A 182 7.07 -10.68 6.15
C ARG A 182 7.58 -12.06 6.55
N VAL A 183 7.63 -12.98 5.60
CA VAL A 183 8.40 -14.22 5.76
C VAL A 183 9.85 -13.76 5.78
N LYS A 184 10.57 -14.02 6.88
CA LYS A 184 11.92 -13.46 7.14
C LYS A 184 12.78 -13.45 5.86
N PRO A 185 13.50 -12.35 5.58
CA PRO A 185 14.38 -12.25 4.42
C PRO A 185 15.49 -13.30 4.43
#